data_AF-A0A838QI08-F1
#
_entry.id   AF-A0A838QI08-F1
#
_cell.length_a   1.000
_cell.length_b   1.000
_cell.length_c   1.000
_cell.angle_alpha   90.00
_cell.angle_beta   90.00
_cell.angle_gamma   90.00
#
_symmetry.space_group_name_H-M   'P 1'
#
loop_
_entity.id
_entity.type
_entity.pdbx_description
1 polymer ?
#
loop_
_entity_poly.entity_id
_entity_poly.type
_entity_poly.pdbx_seq_one_letter_code
_entity_poly.pdbx_strand_id
1 'polypeptide(L)'
;EWEPEIREQMRKLPFDAEHFRHETGASALGGERDFTVLEQLWSRPTCEVNGLLSGYTGEGAKTVLPSKAMAKVSCRLVPDQSPEEIEKLMTAHVARVAPKGVTATVTHLHGGRPWRAELTGPLYDAARRALATAFEKEPVIVGEGGSIPVVGDFERILGTPVLLVGFGLPGENAHAPDEWMSEENFRIGMRAMAAFWDEYARAGSTE
;
A
#
# COMPACT_ATOMS: atom_id res chain seq x y z
N GLU A 1 4.42 -15.01 -1.12
CA GLU A 1 5.31 -14.10 -1.89
C GLU A 1 4.85 -14.07 -3.34
N TRP A 2 5.19 -13.04 -4.10
CA TRP A 2 4.85 -12.97 -5.53
C TRP A 2 5.70 -13.93 -6.37
N GLU A 3 5.12 -14.42 -7.46
CA GLU A 3 5.85 -15.24 -8.45
C GLU A 3 7.12 -14.50 -8.96
N PRO A 4 8.22 -15.22 -9.24
CA PRO A 4 9.48 -14.61 -9.66
C PRO A 4 9.36 -13.66 -10.86
N GLU A 5 8.47 -13.97 -11.81
CA GLU A 5 8.23 -13.17 -13.00
C GLU A 5 7.66 -11.79 -12.66
N ILE A 6 6.73 -11.72 -11.69
CA ILE A 6 6.15 -10.46 -11.23
C ILE A 6 7.19 -9.63 -10.48
N ARG A 7 8.01 -10.27 -9.63
CA ARG A 7 9.11 -9.58 -8.93
C ARG A 7 10.11 -8.99 -9.91
N GLU A 8 10.43 -9.72 -10.98
CA GLU A 8 11.32 -9.24 -12.03
C GLU A 8 10.73 -8.05 -12.80
N GLN A 9 9.41 -8.03 -13.03
CA GLN A 9 8.73 -6.85 -13.60
C GLN A 9 8.87 -5.63 -12.69
N MET A 10 8.65 -5.79 -11.37
CA MET A 10 8.82 -4.70 -10.39
C MET A 10 10.25 -4.15 -10.40
N ARG A 11 11.26 -5.03 -10.50
CA ARG A 11 12.69 -4.66 -10.52
C ARG A 11 13.12 -3.93 -11.78
N LYS A 12 12.44 -4.16 -12.90
CA LYS A 12 12.70 -3.48 -14.18
C LYS A 12 12.09 -2.09 -14.25
N LEU A 13 11.25 -1.70 -13.29
CA LEU A 13 10.67 -0.37 -13.25
C LEU A 13 11.78 0.68 -13.11
N PRO A 14 11.66 1.83 -13.80
CA PRO A 14 12.65 2.90 -13.75
C PRO A 14 12.53 3.66 -12.42
N PHE A 15 12.92 3.00 -11.33
CA PHE A 15 12.89 3.54 -9.98
C PHE A 15 14.29 3.86 -9.49
N ASP A 16 14.51 5.13 -9.12
CA ASP A 16 15.77 5.60 -8.56
C ASP A 16 15.67 5.61 -7.03
N ALA A 17 16.27 4.60 -6.40
CA ALA A 17 16.29 4.48 -4.96
C ALA A 17 17.07 5.62 -4.28
N GLU A 18 18.09 6.17 -4.93
CA GLU A 18 18.86 7.27 -4.36
C GLU A 18 18.08 8.58 -4.42
N HIS A 19 17.37 8.83 -5.53
CA HIS A 19 16.43 9.92 -5.63
C HIS A 19 15.33 9.83 -4.56
N PHE A 20 14.69 8.66 -4.40
CA PHE A 20 13.69 8.43 -3.36
C PHE A 20 14.27 8.66 -1.94
N ARG A 21 15.49 8.20 -1.67
CA ARG A 21 16.19 8.49 -0.40
C ARG A 21 16.34 9.99 -0.16
N HIS A 22 16.71 10.74 -1.19
CA HIS A 22 16.81 12.20 -1.11
C HIS A 22 15.46 12.86 -0.85
N GLU A 23 14.39 12.45 -1.53
CA GLU A 23 13.04 12.98 -1.34
C GLU A 23 12.52 12.76 0.08
N THR A 24 12.77 11.58 0.65
CA THR A 24 12.36 11.27 2.04
C THR A 24 13.17 12.02 3.10
N GLY A 25 14.31 12.61 2.74
CA GLY A 25 15.26 13.22 3.69
C GLY A 25 16.01 12.20 4.57
N ALA A 26 15.87 10.90 4.29
CA ALA A 26 16.54 9.85 5.07
C ALA A 26 18.04 9.78 4.75
N SER A 27 18.88 9.52 5.76
CA SER A 27 20.32 9.30 5.55
C SER A 27 20.64 7.97 4.86
N ALA A 28 19.74 6.98 5.01
CA ALA A 28 19.81 5.67 4.36
C ALA A 28 18.41 5.08 4.23
N LEU A 29 18.20 4.26 3.21
CA LEU A 29 17.00 3.42 3.10
C LEU A 29 17.14 2.16 3.97
N GLY A 30 16.03 1.73 4.57
CA GLY A 30 15.98 0.57 5.46
C GLY A 30 15.35 -0.66 4.82
N GLY A 31 14.94 -1.59 5.69
CA GLY A 31 14.14 -2.77 5.35
C GLY A 31 14.94 -4.02 4.99
N GLU A 32 14.26 -4.96 4.35
CA GLU A 32 14.78 -6.31 4.09
C GLU A 32 15.80 -6.31 2.94
N ARG A 33 16.97 -6.92 3.17
CA ARG A 33 18.11 -6.89 2.22
C ARG A 33 17.84 -7.56 0.88
N ASP A 34 16.95 -8.54 0.85
CA ASP A 34 16.66 -9.36 -0.34
C ASP A 34 15.53 -8.76 -1.21
N PHE A 35 15.06 -7.56 -0.87
CA PHE A 35 13.96 -6.87 -1.54
C PHE A 35 14.37 -5.45 -1.93
N THR A 36 14.11 -5.10 -3.19
CA THR A 36 14.20 -3.70 -3.65
C THR A 36 13.18 -2.81 -2.93
N VAL A 37 13.36 -1.49 -3.02
CA VAL A 37 12.46 -0.52 -2.38
C VAL A 37 11.00 -0.74 -2.80
N LEU A 38 10.74 -0.94 -4.10
CA LEU A 38 9.38 -1.19 -4.59
C LEU A 38 8.81 -2.52 -4.05
N GLU A 39 9.60 -3.58 -4.03
CA GLU A 39 9.16 -4.85 -3.45
C GLU A 39 8.81 -4.68 -1.96
N GLN A 40 9.60 -3.90 -1.21
CA GLN A 40 9.33 -3.59 0.19
C GLN A 40 8.03 -2.79 0.35
N LEU A 41 7.86 -1.71 -0.43
CA LEU A 41 6.67 -0.85 -0.37
C LEU A 41 5.37 -1.58 -0.75
N TRP A 42 5.44 -2.54 -1.67
CA TRP A 42 4.25 -3.12 -2.30
C TRP A 42 3.90 -4.52 -1.81
N SER A 43 4.86 -5.24 -1.22
CA SER A 43 4.69 -6.66 -0.96
C SER A 43 5.23 -7.15 0.38
N ARG A 44 5.85 -6.28 1.18
CA ARG A 44 6.37 -6.64 2.50
C ARG A 44 5.58 -5.95 3.61
N PRO A 45 5.31 -6.64 4.73
CA PRO A 45 4.57 -6.06 5.83
C PRO A 45 5.44 -5.07 6.61
N THR A 46 4.79 -4.13 7.29
CA THR A 46 5.46 -3.13 8.13
C THR A 46 4.85 -3.07 9.53
N CYS A 47 5.56 -2.44 10.46
CA CYS A 47 5.06 -2.10 11.78
C CYS A 47 5.67 -0.77 12.22
N GLU A 48 4.86 0.28 12.32
CA GLU A 48 5.32 1.64 12.58
C GLU A 48 4.68 2.24 13.83
N VAL A 49 5.47 3.02 14.58
CA VAL A 49 4.96 3.89 15.65
C VAL A 49 4.63 5.25 15.04
N ASN A 50 3.34 5.53 14.89
CA ASN A 50 2.82 6.77 14.32
C ASN A 50 2.74 7.91 15.34
N GLY A 51 2.74 7.58 16.63
CA GLY A 51 2.70 8.57 17.69
C GLY A 51 3.10 7.96 19.01
N LEU A 52 3.77 8.76 19.84
CA LEU A 52 4.18 8.40 21.19
C LEU A 52 3.87 9.57 22.12
N LEU A 53 3.15 9.31 23.21
CA LEU A 53 2.76 10.30 24.19
C LEU A 53 3.08 9.80 25.61
N SER A 54 3.99 10.48 26.28
CA SER A 54 4.30 10.25 27.70
C SER A 54 5.04 11.45 28.29
N GLY A 55 4.82 11.72 29.59
CA GLY A 55 5.61 12.70 30.34
C GLY A 55 5.56 14.12 29.79
N TYR A 56 6.73 14.76 29.69
CA TYR A 56 6.89 16.12 29.19
C TYR A 56 7.29 16.07 27.71
N THR A 57 6.46 16.61 26.83
CA THR A 57 6.64 16.57 25.36
C THR A 57 6.96 17.95 24.76
N GLY A 58 7.31 18.93 25.61
CA GLY A 58 7.73 20.26 25.19
C GLY A 58 9.25 20.38 25.08
N GLU A 59 9.73 21.54 24.64
CA GLU A 59 11.17 21.84 24.59
C GLU A 59 11.78 21.96 25.99
N GLY A 60 13.07 21.67 26.11
CA GLY A 60 13.81 21.78 27.37
C GLY A 60 13.69 20.53 28.24
N ALA A 61 13.85 20.70 29.56
CA ALA A 61 13.98 19.59 30.50
C ALA A 61 12.94 19.65 31.64
N LYS A 62 12.39 18.49 31.99
CA LYS A 62 11.55 18.31 33.19
C LYS A 62 11.84 16.96 33.82
N THR A 63 12.26 16.96 35.08
CA THR A 63 12.53 15.75 35.87
C THR A 63 11.22 15.14 36.38
N VAL A 64 10.43 14.55 35.48
CA VAL A 64 9.14 13.93 35.78
C VAL A 64 9.21 12.40 35.66
N LEU A 65 8.45 11.71 36.50
CA LEU A 65 8.23 10.27 36.42
C LEU A 65 6.83 10.03 35.84
N PRO A 66 6.67 9.87 34.52
CA PRO A 66 5.35 9.65 33.94
C PRO A 66 4.78 8.31 34.39
N SER A 67 3.56 8.35 34.92
CA SER A 67 2.84 7.14 35.33
C SER A 67 2.11 6.44 34.19
N LYS A 68 2.04 7.06 33.00
CA LYS A 68 1.36 6.55 31.81
C LYS A 68 2.12 6.89 30.53
N ALA A 69 2.02 6.00 29.54
CA ALA A 69 2.49 6.21 28.19
C ALA A 69 1.48 5.63 27.20
N MET A 70 1.49 6.15 25.97
CA MET A 70 0.62 5.75 24.88
C MET A 70 1.45 5.72 23.60
N ALA A 71 1.26 4.68 22.80
CA ALA A 71 1.75 4.64 21.42
C ALA A 71 0.57 4.38 20.47
N LYS A 72 0.61 4.99 19.29
CA LYS A 72 -0.24 4.65 18.15
C LYS A 72 0.61 3.84 17.19
N VAL A 73 0.21 2.61 16.90
CA VAL A 73 0.98 1.68 16.07
C VAL A 73 0.10 1.24 14.89
N SER A 74 0.66 1.21 13.69
CA SER A 74 0.03 0.60 12.51
C SER A 74 0.88 -0.55 12.00
N CYS A 75 0.25 -1.43 11.22
CA CYS A 75 0.95 -2.39 10.40
C CYS A 75 0.35 -2.35 9.00
N ARG A 76 1.19 -2.29 7.96
CA ARG A 76 0.73 -2.63 6.60
C ARG A 76 0.70 -4.14 6.46
N LEU A 77 -0.46 -4.66 6.08
CA LEU A 77 -0.65 -6.09 5.87
C LEU A 77 -0.43 -6.43 4.39
N VAL A 78 0.03 -7.64 4.15
CA VAL A 78 0.24 -8.21 2.81
C VAL A 78 -0.63 -9.45 2.63
N PRO A 79 -0.89 -9.90 1.39
CA PRO A 79 -1.74 -11.07 1.14
C PRO A 79 -1.41 -12.26 2.05
N ASP A 80 -2.43 -13.05 2.38
CA ASP A 80 -2.38 -14.16 3.34
C ASP A 80 -2.34 -13.76 4.83
N GLN A 81 -2.33 -12.46 5.15
CA GLN A 81 -2.51 -11.96 6.52
C GLN A 81 -3.95 -11.53 6.79
N SER A 82 -4.39 -11.68 8.05
CA SER A 82 -5.68 -11.17 8.52
C SER A 82 -5.47 -10.12 9.63
N PRO A 83 -6.26 -9.02 9.65
CA PRO A 83 -6.21 -8.05 10.74
C PRO A 83 -6.40 -8.68 12.12
N GLU A 84 -7.29 -9.67 12.22
CA GLU A 84 -7.64 -10.33 13.48
C GLU A 84 -6.46 -11.13 14.06
N GLU A 85 -5.69 -11.82 13.22
CA GLU A 85 -4.52 -12.57 13.68
C GLU A 85 -3.39 -11.63 14.07
N ILE A 86 -3.17 -10.55 13.30
CA ILE A 86 -2.13 -9.56 13.63
C ILE A 86 -2.46 -8.82 14.92
N GLU A 87 -3.73 -8.46 15.17
CA GLU A 87 -4.17 -7.90 16.45
C GLU A 87 -3.82 -8.82 17.62
N LYS A 88 -4.14 -10.11 17.49
CA LYS A 88 -3.85 -11.12 18.51
C LYS A 88 -2.35 -11.26 18.76
N LEU A 89 -1.54 -11.33 17.69
CA LEU A 89 -0.08 -11.43 17.79
C LEU A 89 0.52 -10.19 18.45
N MET A 90 0.08 -8.99 18.08
CA MET A 90 0.54 -7.73 18.68
C MET A 90 0.16 -7.65 20.16
N THR A 91 -1.08 -8.01 20.51
CA THR A 91 -1.56 -8.03 21.90
C THR A 91 -0.74 -9.00 22.75
N ALA A 92 -0.52 -10.22 22.24
CA ALA A 92 0.30 -11.23 22.92
C ALA A 92 1.76 -10.78 23.06
N HIS A 93 2.32 -10.14 22.03
CA HIS A 93 3.68 -9.63 22.06
C HIS A 93 3.85 -8.55 23.12
N VAL A 94 2.95 -7.54 23.15
CA VAL A 94 2.98 -6.45 24.14
C VAL A 94 2.86 -6.99 25.55
N ALA A 95 1.94 -7.92 25.80
CA ALA A 95 1.78 -8.56 27.11
C ALA A 95 3.05 -9.32 27.54
N ARG A 96 3.71 -10.01 26.60
CA ARG A 96 4.93 -10.78 26.85
C ARG A 96 6.14 -9.90 27.18
N VAL A 97 6.28 -8.75 26.53
CA VAL A 97 7.44 -7.85 26.72
C VAL A 97 7.22 -6.80 27.80
N ALA A 98 6.00 -6.64 28.32
CA ALA A 98 5.69 -5.71 29.40
C ALA A 98 6.52 -6.03 30.66
N PRO A 99 7.29 -5.05 31.19
CA PRO A 99 8.06 -5.26 32.42
C PRO A 99 7.17 -5.56 33.63
N LYS A 100 7.74 -6.22 34.64
CA LYS A 100 7.08 -6.41 35.93
C LYS A 100 6.70 -5.04 36.53
N GLY A 101 5.44 -4.90 36.94
CA GLY A 101 4.89 -3.65 37.50
C GLY A 101 4.31 -2.68 36.47
N VAL A 102 4.36 -3.01 35.17
CA VAL A 102 3.71 -2.23 34.10
C VAL A 102 2.42 -2.92 33.68
N THR A 103 1.32 -2.19 33.66
CA THR A 103 0.07 -2.62 33.01
C THR A 103 0.05 -2.10 31.58
N ALA A 104 -0.09 -3.01 30.61
CA ALA A 104 -0.23 -2.66 29.20
C ALA A 104 -1.60 -3.10 28.67
N THR A 105 -2.21 -2.26 27.85
CA THR A 105 -3.47 -2.56 27.15
C THR A 105 -3.29 -2.21 25.69
N VAL A 106 -3.69 -3.14 24.82
CA VAL A 106 -3.75 -2.91 23.37
C VAL A 106 -5.22 -2.73 23.00
N THR A 107 -5.50 -1.70 22.20
CA THR A 107 -6.85 -1.40 21.72
C THR A 107 -6.82 -1.33 20.21
N HIS A 108 -7.53 -2.25 19.56
CA HIS A 108 -7.71 -2.24 18.12
C HIS A 108 -8.58 -1.04 17.69
N LEU A 109 -8.12 -0.31 16.67
CA LEU A 109 -8.79 0.91 16.18
C LEU A 109 -9.44 0.69 14.82
N HIS A 110 -8.73 0.05 13.89
CA HIS A 110 -9.22 -0.31 12.57
C HIS A 110 -8.39 -1.47 12.00
N GLY A 111 -8.97 -2.19 11.04
CA GLY A 111 -8.30 -3.25 10.29
C GLY A 111 -8.86 -3.31 8.87
N GLY A 112 -7.98 -3.36 7.88
CA GLY A 112 -8.33 -3.55 6.48
C GLY A 112 -7.63 -4.80 5.97
N ARG A 113 -8.36 -5.64 5.21
CA ARG A 113 -7.73 -6.81 4.59
C ARG A 113 -6.82 -6.37 3.45
N PRO A 114 -5.64 -6.99 3.29
CA PRO A 114 -4.81 -6.78 2.11
C PRO A 114 -5.55 -7.29 0.88
N TRP A 115 -5.24 -6.70 -0.28
CA TRP A 115 -5.83 -7.10 -1.55
C TRP A 115 -4.76 -7.22 -2.62
N ARG A 116 -5.00 -8.13 -3.57
CA ARG A 116 -4.15 -8.37 -4.72
C ARG A 116 -5.04 -8.68 -5.91
N ALA A 117 -4.83 -7.98 -7.01
CA ALA A 117 -5.56 -8.23 -8.26
C ALA A 117 -5.29 -9.63 -8.81
N GLU A 118 -6.32 -10.23 -9.40
CA GLU A 118 -6.14 -11.33 -10.35
C GLU A 118 -5.59 -10.75 -11.66
N LEU A 119 -4.47 -11.28 -12.13
CA LEU A 119 -3.72 -10.74 -13.28
C LEU A 119 -3.98 -11.53 -14.57
N THR A 120 -5.16 -12.15 -14.62
CA THR A 120 -5.62 -12.97 -15.74
C THR A 120 -7.11 -12.74 -15.98
N GLY A 121 -7.58 -13.12 -17.17
CA GLY A 121 -8.99 -13.09 -17.51
C GLY A 121 -9.45 -11.79 -18.18
N PRO A 122 -10.74 -11.74 -18.60
CA PRO A 122 -11.23 -10.74 -19.54
C PRO A 122 -11.14 -9.31 -19.02
N LEU A 123 -11.33 -9.10 -17.71
CA LEU A 123 -11.23 -7.78 -17.08
C LEU A 123 -9.80 -7.22 -17.17
N TYR A 124 -8.82 -8.02 -16.76
CA TYR A 124 -7.41 -7.66 -16.79
C TYR A 124 -6.92 -7.46 -18.22
N ASP A 125 -7.25 -8.39 -19.12
CA ASP A 125 -6.81 -8.34 -20.51
C ASP A 125 -7.37 -7.12 -21.27
N ALA A 126 -8.63 -6.75 -21.01
CA ALA A 126 -9.23 -5.54 -21.57
C ALA A 126 -8.53 -4.27 -21.07
N ALA A 127 -8.27 -4.17 -19.76
CA ALA A 127 -7.55 -3.04 -19.19
C ALA A 127 -6.12 -2.93 -19.73
N ARG A 128 -5.41 -4.06 -19.85
CA ARG A 128 -4.05 -4.09 -20.41
C ARG A 128 -4.02 -3.54 -21.83
N ARG A 129 -4.94 -3.99 -22.71
CA ARG A 129 -5.03 -3.51 -24.09
C ARG A 129 -5.44 -2.03 -24.19
N ALA A 130 -6.38 -1.60 -23.37
CA ALA A 130 -6.84 -0.22 -23.34
C ALA A 130 -5.76 0.75 -22.89
N LEU A 131 -5.02 0.40 -21.82
CA LEU A 131 -3.88 1.18 -21.35
C LEU A 131 -2.75 1.22 -22.40
N ALA A 132 -2.43 0.07 -23.01
CA ALA A 132 -1.42 -0.01 -24.06
C ALA A 132 -1.75 0.88 -25.26
N THR A 133 -3.02 0.93 -25.65
CA THR A 133 -3.50 1.77 -26.74
C THR A 133 -3.46 3.25 -26.37
N ALA A 134 -3.91 3.61 -25.17
CA ALA A 134 -4.02 5.02 -24.76
C ALA A 134 -2.67 5.68 -24.45
N PHE A 135 -1.75 4.93 -23.84
CA PHE A 135 -0.41 5.39 -23.45
C PHE A 135 0.69 5.01 -24.45
N GLU A 136 0.35 4.28 -25.52
CA GLU A 136 1.29 3.79 -26.55
C GLU A 136 2.47 2.99 -25.97
N LYS A 137 2.26 2.33 -24.83
CA LYS A 137 3.25 1.56 -24.09
C LYS A 137 2.61 0.42 -23.34
N GLU A 138 3.28 -0.72 -23.26
CA GLU A 138 2.81 -1.83 -22.43
C GLU A 138 2.72 -1.40 -20.95
N PRO A 139 1.55 -1.58 -20.31
CA PRO A 139 1.40 -1.27 -18.90
C PRO A 139 2.16 -2.30 -18.06
N VAL A 140 2.58 -1.85 -16.89
CA VAL A 140 3.29 -2.64 -15.90
C VAL A 140 2.42 -2.85 -14.69
N ILE A 141 2.63 -3.97 -13.99
CA ILE A 141 1.92 -4.25 -12.75
C ILE A 141 2.62 -3.50 -11.63
N VAL A 142 1.84 -2.73 -10.88
CA VAL A 142 2.30 -1.95 -9.73
C VAL A 142 1.51 -2.36 -8.49
N GLY A 143 2.16 -2.28 -7.34
CA GLY A 143 1.47 -2.29 -6.06
C GLY A 143 1.40 -0.88 -5.48
N GLU A 144 0.77 -0.76 -4.31
CA GLU A 144 0.70 0.49 -3.58
C GLU A 144 0.72 0.20 -2.07
N GLY A 145 1.45 1.02 -1.31
CA GLY A 145 1.47 0.93 0.17
C GLY A 145 0.22 1.54 0.83
N GLY A 146 -0.65 2.16 0.04
CA GLY A 146 -1.94 2.71 0.45
C GLY A 146 -2.95 1.62 0.84
N SER A 147 -4.16 2.02 1.20
CA SER A 147 -5.23 1.06 1.51
C SER A 147 -6.59 1.59 1.11
N ILE A 148 -7.32 0.77 0.36
CA ILE A 148 -8.71 1.00 -0.02
C ILE A 148 -9.51 -0.25 0.40
N PRO A 149 -9.93 -0.35 1.68
CA PRO A 149 -10.45 -1.61 2.24
C PRO A 149 -11.61 -2.23 1.47
N VAL A 150 -12.47 -1.40 0.86
CA VAL A 150 -13.66 -1.85 0.13
C VAL A 150 -13.33 -2.67 -1.13
N VAL A 151 -12.11 -2.59 -1.67
CA VAL A 151 -11.71 -3.31 -2.89
C VAL A 151 -11.83 -4.82 -2.71
N GLY A 152 -11.26 -5.36 -1.63
CA GLY A 152 -11.39 -6.79 -1.33
C GLY A 152 -12.80 -7.19 -0.89
N ASP A 153 -13.59 -6.25 -0.37
CA ASP A 153 -14.98 -6.51 -0.01
C ASP A 153 -15.88 -6.67 -1.24
N PHE A 154 -15.64 -5.91 -2.32
CA PHE A 154 -16.38 -6.08 -3.58
C PHE A 154 -16.22 -7.51 -4.12
N GLU A 155 -15.00 -8.03 -4.21
CA GLU A 155 -14.76 -9.40 -4.69
C GLU A 155 -15.43 -10.43 -3.77
N ARG A 156 -15.25 -10.30 -2.46
CA ARG A 156 -15.76 -11.26 -1.48
C ARG A 156 -17.29 -11.27 -1.37
N ILE A 157 -17.93 -10.11 -1.43
CA ILE A 157 -19.37 -9.96 -1.21
C ILE A 157 -20.14 -10.15 -2.51
N LEU A 158 -19.67 -9.59 -3.62
CA LEU A 158 -20.37 -9.66 -4.91
C LEU A 158 -19.94 -10.86 -5.76
N GLY A 159 -18.78 -11.47 -5.47
CA GLY A 159 -18.24 -12.57 -6.27
C GLY A 159 -17.76 -12.12 -7.66
N THR A 160 -17.47 -10.83 -7.85
CA THR A 160 -17.06 -10.24 -9.12
C THR A 160 -15.59 -9.86 -9.10
N PRO A 161 -14.83 -10.02 -10.20
CA PRO A 161 -13.44 -9.58 -10.24
C PRO A 161 -13.34 -8.07 -10.06
N VAL A 162 -12.32 -7.62 -9.35
CA VAL A 162 -12.01 -6.20 -9.17
C VAL A 162 -10.65 -5.90 -9.78
N LEU A 163 -10.52 -4.71 -10.38
CA LEU A 163 -9.26 -4.21 -10.91
C LEU A 163 -9.11 -2.74 -10.51
N LEU A 164 -7.92 -2.38 -10.02
CA LEU A 164 -7.55 -1.00 -9.78
C LEU A 164 -6.75 -0.49 -10.97
N VAL A 165 -7.15 0.66 -11.51
CA VAL A 165 -6.46 1.37 -12.57
C VAL A 165 -6.25 2.80 -12.10
N GLY A 166 -4.99 3.17 -11.89
CA GLY A 166 -4.59 4.51 -11.45
C GLY A 166 -3.90 5.27 -12.59
N PHE A 167 -4.07 6.59 -12.58
CA PHE A 167 -3.44 7.50 -13.55
C PHE A 167 -2.52 8.53 -12.89
N GLY A 168 -2.35 8.43 -11.58
CA GLY A 168 -1.49 9.33 -10.82
C GLY A 168 -0.01 9.06 -11.06
N LEU A 169 0.80 10.11 -11.01
CA LEU A 169 2.25 10.03 -11.06
C LEU A 169 2.86 9.97 -9.65
N PRO A 170 4.09 9.44 -9.51
CA PRO A 170 4.89 9.64 -8.31
C PRO A 170 5.01 11.14 -7.99
N GLY A 171 4.85 11.52 -6.72
CA GLY A 171 4.99 12.91 -6.27
C GLY A 171 3.72 13.77 -6.37
N GLU A 172 2.55 13.20 -6.69
CA GLU A 172 1.26 13.92 -6.70
C GLU A 172 0.76 14.35 -5.31
N ASN A 173 1.45 13.97 -4.24
CA ASN A 173 1.18 14.42 -2.87
C ASN A 173 -0.25 14.18 -2.40
N ALA A 174 -0.85 13.04 -2.78
CA ALA A 174 -2.18 12.66 -2.28
C ALA A 174 -2.23 12.77 -0.75
N HIS A 175 -3.19 13.56 -0.24
CA HIS A 175 -3.38 13.88 1.19
C HIS A 175 -2.30 14.79 1.83
N ALA A 176 -1.47 15.44 1.03
CA ALA A 176 -0.45 16.38 1.48
C ALA A 176 -0.64 17.77 0.82
N PRO A 177 0.01 18.82 1.34
CA PRO A 177 0.00 20.13 0.69
C PRO A 177 0.47 20.04 -0.77
N ASP A 178 -0.06 20.95 -1.59
CA ASP A 178 0.26 21.04 -3.02
C ASP A 178 -0.01 19.73 -3.79
N GLU A 179 -1.09 19.03 -3.41
CA GLU A 179 -1.64 17.90 -4.18
C GLU A 179 -1.95 18.33 -5.61
N TRP A 180 -1.49 17.54 -6.59
CA TRP A 180 -1.62 17.86 -8.01
C TRP A 180 -1.88 16.60 -8.86
N MET A 181 -2.32 16.81 -10.10
CA MET A 181 -2.47 15.73 -11.08
C MET A 181 -2.03 16.24 -12.46
N SER A 182 -1.33 15.40 -13.23
CA SER A 182 -0.96 15.73 -14.61
C SER A 182 -2.21 15.87 -15.49
N GLU A 183 -2.38 17.03 -16.13
CA GLU A 183 -3.46 17.26 -17.08
C GLU A 183 -3.37 16.32 -18.30
N GLU A 184 -2.15 15.96 -18.70
CA GLU A 184 -1.90 14.97 -19.73
C GLU A 184 -2.38 13.58 -19.29
N ASN A 185 -2.01 13.12 -18.10
CA ASN A 185 -2.46 11.83 -17.56
C ASN A 185 -3.97 11.80 -17.36
N PHE A 186 -4.58 12.91 -16.92
CA PHE A 186 -6.03 13.02 -16.81
C PHE A 186 -6.71 12.80 -18.17
N ARG A 187 -6.20 13.44 -19.23
CA ARG A 187 -6.73 13.28 -20.60
C ARG A 187 -6.49 11.89 -21.18
N ILE A 188 -5.30 11.33 -21.00
CA ILE A 188 -5.00 9.96 -21.48
C ILE A 188 -5.84 8.95 -20.69
N GLY A 189 -5.98 9.13 -19.37
CA GLY A 189 -6.78 8.27 -18.51
C GLY A 189 -8.24 8.21 -18.93
N MET A 190 -8.84 9.35 -19.31
CA MET A 190 -10.19 9.35 -19.90
C MET A 190 -10.28 8.48 -21.17
N ARG A 191 -9.29 8.56 -22.06
CA ARG A 191 -9.24 7.73 -23.27
C ARG A 191 -9.04 6.26 -22.95
N ALA A 192 -8.18 5.96 -21.98
CA ALA A 192 -7.93 4.60 -21.50
C ALA A 192 -9.21 3.97 -20.94
N MET A 193 -9.96 4.70 -20.10
CA MET A 193 -11.21 4.19 -19.54
C MET A 193 -12.31 4.02 -20.60
N ALA A 194 -12.38 4.89 -21.61
CA ALA A 194 -13.30 4.71 -22.73
C ALA A 194 -12.95 3.45 -23.54
N ALA A 195 -11.68 3.30 -23.93
CA ALA A 195 -11.19 2.13 -24.64
C ALA A 195 -11.37 0.82 -23.84
N PHE A 196 -11.23 0.89 -22.51
CA PHE A 196 -11.44 -0.26 -21.63
C PHE A 196 -12.85 -0.84 -21.76
N TRP A 197 -13.89 0.01 -21.78
CA TRP A 197 -15.26 -0.47 -21.93
C TRP A 197 -15.52 -1.11 -23.29
N ASP A 198 -14.93 -0.57 -24.36
CA ASP A 198 -15.01 -1.16 -25.70
C ASP A 198 -14.29 -2.52 -25.75
N GLU A 199 -13.08 -2.61 -25.17
CA GLU A 199 -12.31 -3.85 -25.09
C GLU A 199 -13.00 -4.92 -24.25
N TYR A 200 -13.61 -4.53 -23.13
CA TYR A 200 -14.31 -5.45 -22.23
C TYR A 200 -15.62 -5.96 -22.85
N ALA A 201 -16.38 -5.10 -23.53
CA ALA A 201 -17.58 -5.51 -24.27
C ALA A 201 -17.28 -6.52 -25.39
N ARG A 202 -16.12 -6.37 -26.06
CA ARG A 202 -15.66 -7.34 -27.08
C ARG A 202 -15.28 -8.70 -26.46
N ALA A 203 -14.69 -8.70 -25.27
CA ALA A 203 -14.36 -9.94 -24.57
C ALA A 203 -15.60 -10.73 -24.14
N GLY A 204 -16.67 -10.04 -23.72
CA GLY A 204 -17.93 -10.66 -23.34
C GLY A 204 -18.84 -11.09 -24.49
N SER A 205 -18.51 -10.76 -25.74
CA SER A 205 -19.25 -11.19 -26.94
C SER A 205 -18.68 -12.45 -27.59
N THR A 206 -17.64 -13.02 -26.99
CA THR A 206 -16.99 -14.29 -27.38
C THR A 206 -17.36 -15.49 -26.49
N GLU A 207 -18.25 -15.30 -25.52
CA GLU A 207 -18.96 -16.37 -24.76
C GLU A 207 -20.39 -16.54 -25.28
#